data_AF-A0A3M2FF08-F1
#
_entry.id   AF-A0A3M2FF08-F1
#
_cell.length_a   1.000
_cell.length_b   1.000
_cell.length_c   1.000
_cell.angle_alpha   90.00
_cell.angle_beta   90.00
_cell.angle_gamma   90.00
#
_symmetry.space_group_name_H-M   'P 1'
#
loop_
_entity.id
_entity.type
_entity.pdbx_description
1 polymer ?
#
loop_
_entity_poly.entity_id
_entity_poly.type
_entity_poly.pdbx_seq_one_letter_code
_entity_poly.pdbx_strand_id
1 'polypeptide(L)'
;LVRWLTGIEIHPGARIGRRFFIDHGMGVVIGETTEIGDDVTLYHGVTLGGTTWEKTKRHPTLKDGVIVGAGAKVLGAITIGEQSRIGANSVVLRDVPAHSTVVGIPGTVVGATAPLIENGRINLDHHLLANPVAEALAHVLKMIDDVNARIDTFHPRPPEEASRKDEQLERDLQEEQKKLERFIGGGI
;
A
#
# COMPACT_ATOMS: atom_id res chain seq x y z
N LEU A 1 23.07 -23.64 -6.89
CA LEU A 1 23.20 -23.88 -5.43
C LEU A 1 22.83 -22.66 -4.59
N VAL A 2 23.43 -21.47 -4.78
CA VAL A 2 23.23 -20.30 -3.89
C VAL A 2 21.77 -19.81 -3.83
N ARG A 3 21.04 -19.77 -4.98
CA ARG A 3 19.59 -19.44 -5.02
C ARG A 3 18.75 -20.41 -4.18
N TRP A 4 19.04 -21.70 -4.29
CA TRP A 4 18.35 -22.77 -3.56
C TRP A 4 18.60 -22.73 -2.06
N LEU A 5 19.80 -22.30 -1.62
CA LEU A 5 20.18 -22.27 -0.22
C LEU A 5 19.68 -21.02 0.52
N THR A 6 19.69 -19.87 -0.16
CA THR A 6 19.32 -18.56 0.44
C THR A 6 17.86 -18.18 0.21
N GLY A 7 17.24 -18.73 -0.84
CA GLY A 7 15.94 -18.27 -1.32
C GLY A 7 15.95 -16.87 -1.94
N ILE A 8 17.15 -16.28 -2.14
CA ILE A 8 17.33 -14.96 -2.75
C ILE A 8 17.73 -15.13 -4.21
N GLU A 9 17.02 -14.44 -5.10
CA GLU A 9 17.31 -14.38 -6.52
C GLU A 9 17.73 -12.97 -6.93
N ILE A 10 19.00 -12.80 -7.25
CA ILE A 10 19.52 -11.53 -7.77
C ILE A 10 20.10 -11.78 -9.16
N HIS A 11 19.55 -11.10 -10.16
CA HIS A 11 20.11 -11.16 -11.51
C HIS A 11 21.48 -10.45 -11.53
N PRO A 12 22.52 -11.01 -12.19
CA PRO A 12 23.86 -10.43 -12.21
C PRO A 12 23.96 -9.04 -12.86
N GLY A 13 22.95 -8.66 -13.65
CA GLY A 13 22.85 -7.34 -14.26
C GLY A 13 22.35 -6.23 -13.32
N ALA A 14 21.80 -6.59 -12.16
CA ALA A 14 21.28 -5.62 -11.21
C ALA A 14 22.42 -4.76 -10.63
N ARG A 15 22.18 -3.46 -10.50
CA ARG A 15 23.13 -2.52 -9.89
C ARG A 15 22.68 -2.25 -8.46
N ILE A 16 23.56 -2.50 -7.50
CA ILE A 16 23.27 -2.39 -6.07
C ILE A 16 24.27 -1.45 -5.41
N GLY A 17 23.76 -0.44 -4.72
CA GLY A 17 24.53 0.52 -3.93
C GLY A 17 25.09 -0.07 -2.64
N ARG A 18 25.61 0.81 -1.80
CA ARG A 18 26.25 0.45 -0.52
C ARG A 18 25.22 0.25 0.57
N ARG A 19 25.57 -0.58 1.57
CA ARG A 19 24.73 -0.82 2.77
C ARG A 19 23.33 -1.34 2.42
N PHE A 20 23.23 -2.06 1.29
CA PHE A 20 22.02 -2.79 0.92
C PHE A 20 21.78 -3.93 1.90
N PHE A 21 20.60 -3.92 2.52
CA PHE A 21 20.23 -4.88 3.55
C PHE A 21 19.01 -5.69 3.10
N ILE A 22 19.13 -7.02 3.19
CA ILE A 22 18.00 -7.94 3.00
C ILE A 22 17.71 -8.59 4.34
N ASP A 23 16.57 -8.25 4.93
CA ASP A 23 16.09 -8.88 6.15
C ASP A 23 15.20 -10.09 5.81
N HIS A 24 15.59 -11.27 6.30
CA HIS A 24 14.99 -12.56 5.95
C HIS A 24 14.92 -12.81 4.43
N GLY A 25 16.01 -13.17 3.76
CA GLY A 25 16.04 -13.17 2.27
C GLY A 25 15.12 -14.13 1.50
N MET A 26 14.36 -15.00 2.14
CA MET A 26 13.52 -15.99 1.46
C MET A 26 12.51 -15.33 0.50
N GLY A 27 12.52 -15.73 -0.77
CA GLY A 27 11.58 -15.26 -1.78
C GLY A 27 11.85 -13.86 -2.31
N VAL A 28 13.01 -13.27 -2.01
CA VAL A 28 13.43 -11.99 -2.63
C VAL A 28 13.85 -12.23 -4.08
N VAL A 29 13.30 -11.45 -5.00
CA VAL A 29 13.58 -11.54 -6.44
C VAL A 29 13.95 -10.16 -6.98
N ILE A 30 15.14 -10.03 -7.55
CA ILE A 30 15.69 -8.79 -8.12
C ILE A 30 16.03 -9.03 -9.59
N GLY A 31 15.30 -8.38 -10.49
CA GLY A 31 15.45 -8.58 -11.92
C GLY A 31 16.63 -7.83 -12.55
N GLU A 32 16.92 -8.16 -13.81
CA GLU A 32 18.14 -7.79 -14.54
C GLU A 32 18.47 -6.30 -14.54
N THR A 33 17.51 -5.45 -14.82
CA THR A 33 17.73 -4.01 -15.02
C THR A 33 17.40 -3.21 -13.77
N THR A 34 17.34 -3.87 -12.61
CA THR A 34 17.06 -3.19 -11.34
C THR A 34 18.25 -2.34 -10.94
N GLU A 35 17.96 -1.13 -10.47
CA GLU A 35 18.95 -0.23 -9.88
C GLU A 35 18.53 0.05 -8.44
N ILE A 36 19.43 -0.19 -7.50
CA ILE A 36 19.21 -0.01 -6.07
C ILE A 36 20.26 0.97 -5.58
N GLY A 37 19.81 2.05 -4.94
CA GLY A 37 20.65 3.06 -4.31
C GLY A 37 21.33 2.58 -3.03
N ASP A 38 21.86 3.54 -2.28
CA ASP A 38 22.50 3.31 -0.98
C ASP A 38 21.45 3.16 0.14
N ASP A 39 21.78 2.44 1.21
CA ASP A 39 20.95 2.32 2.43
C ASP A 39 19.54 1.74 2.20
N VAL A 40 19.34 0.97 1.13
CA VAL A 40 18.06 0.33 0.84
C VAL A 40 17.88 -0.93 1.67
N THR A 41 16.68 -1.11 2.23
CA THR A 41 16.28 -2.32 2.97
C THR A 41 15.13 -3.05 2.27
N LEU A 42 15.32 -4.34 1.99
CA LEU A 42 14.24 -5.24 1.53
C LEU A 42 13.93 -6.30 2.58
N TYR A 43 12.66 -6.58 2.81
CA TYR A 43 12.23 -7.74 3.58
C TYR A 43 12.00 -8.97 2.68
N HIS A 44 11.77 -10.13 3.30
CA HIS A 44 11.39 -11.38 2.62
C HIS A 44 10.26 -11.21 1.59
N GLY A 45 10.26 -12.06 0.56
CA GLY A 45 9.17 -12.14 -0.41
C GLY A 45 9.01 -10.91 -1.34
N VAL A 46 9.94 -9.96 -1.29
CA VAL A 46 9.93 -8.78 -2.16
C VAL A 46 10.26 -9.16 -3.61
N THR A 47 9.54 -8.59 -4.57
CA THR A 47 9.86 -8.74 -6.00
C THR A 47 10.08 -7.40 -6.65
N LEU A 48 11.26 -7.20 -7.25
CA LEU A 48 11.60 -6.10 -8.14
C LEU A 48 11.56 -6.64 -9.58
N GLY A 49 10.36 -6.60 -10.17
CA GLY A 49 9.99 -7.36 -11.36
C GLY A 49 9.79 -6.53 -12.62
N GLY A 50 9.87 -7.19 -13.77
CA GLY A 50 9.63 -6.58 -15.08
C GLY A 50 8.17 -6.65 -15.51
N THR A 51 7.74 -5.73 -16.39
CA THR A 51 6.39 -5.72 -16.98
C THR A 51 6.39 -5.92 -18.51
N THR A 52 7.56 -6.05 -19.13
CA THR A 52 7.72 -6.25 -20.58
C THR A 52 8.78 -7.31 -20.89
N TRP A 53 8.68 -7.91 -22.07
CA TRP A 53 9.67 -8.85 -22.63
C TRP A 53 10.79 -8.16 -23.40
N GLU A 54 10.64 -6.87 -23.68
CA GLU A 54 11.65 -6.09 -24.38
C GLU A 54 12.95 -6.00 -23.58
N LYS A 55 14.08 -6.06 -24.28
CA LYS A 55 15.42 -5.95 -23.68
C LYS A 55 15.79 -4.50 -23.38
N THR A 56 14.92 -3.80 -22.69
CA THR A 56 15.06 -2.40 -22.27
C THR A 56 15.07 -2.32 -20.74
N LYS A 57 15.21 -1.10 -20.19
CA LYS A 57 14.94 -0.85 -18.76
C LYS A 57 13.49 -1.22 -18.49
N ARG A 58 13.31 -2.23 -17.64
CA ARG A 58 12.00 -2.86 -17.38
C ARG A 58 11.76 -3.20 -15.92
N HIS A 59 12.80 -3.15 -15.10
CA HIS A 59 12.71 -3.37 -13.66
C HIS A 59 12.85 -2.04 -12.91
N PRO A 60 12.46 -1.99 -11.62
CA PRO A 60 12.42 -0.73 -10.87
C PRO A 60 13.78 -0.09 -10.64
N THR A 61 13.75 1.19 -10.29
CA THR A 61 14.87 1.93 -9.69
C THR A 61 14.48 2.36 -8.28
N LEU A 62 15.21 1.92 -7.27
CA LEU A 62 15.03 2.32 -5.87
C LEU A 62 16.10 3.35 -5.53
N LYS A 63 15.70 4.54 -5.11
CA LYS A 63 16.63 5.57 -4.64
C LYS A 63 17.10 5.30 -3.20
N ASP A 64 17.95 6.17 -2.70
CA ASP A 64 18.64 5.97 -1.43
C ASP A 64 17.67 5.92 -0.24
N GLY A 65 17.95 5.05 0.73
CA GLY A 65 17.17 4.91 1.96
C GLY A 65 15.76 4.33 1.77
N VAL A 66 15.42 3.78 0.60
CA VAL A 66 14.12 3.14 0.38
C VAL A 66 13.96 1.89 1.25
N ILE A 67 12.77 1.72 1.82
CA ILE A 67 12.40 0.52 2.58
C ILE A 67 11.24 -0.19 1.89
N VAL A 68 11.42 -1.46 1.59
CA VAL A 68 10.39 -2.29 0.94
C VAL A 68 9.93 -3.39 1.88
N GLY A 69 8.71 -3.25 2.37
CA GLY A 69 8.08 -4.17 3.32
C GLY A 69 7.91 -5.59 2.78
N ALA A 70 7.71 -6.53 3.70
CA ALA A 70 7.63 -7.95 3.40
C ALA A 70 6.57 -8.26 2.34
N GLY A 71 6.91 -9.10 1.36
CA GLY A 71 5.99 -9.56 0.34
C GLY A 71 5.60 -8.52 -0.73
N ALA A 72 6.09 -7.28 -0.67
CA ALA A 72 5.72 -6.25 -1.63
C ALA A 72 6.23 -6.57 -3.06
N LYS A 73 5.50 -6.09 -4.06
CA LYS A 73 5.80 -6.26 -5.49
C LYS A 73 5.95 -4.88 -6.12
N VAL A 74 7.13 -4.58 -6.64
CA VAL A 74 7.42 -3.33 -7.36
C VAL A 74 7.71 -3.73 -8.80
N LEU A 75 6.82 -3.36 -9.73
CA LEU A 75 6.80 -3.92 -11.07
C LEU A 75 6.92 -2.83 -12.13
N GLY A 76 7.84 -3.03 -13.07
CA GLY A 76 8.04 -2.16 -14.22
C GLY A 76 9.23 -1.21 -14.07
N ALA A 77 9.49 -0.44 -15.13
CA ALA A 77 10.52 0.60 -15.17
C ALA A 77 10.08 1.86 -14.41
N ILE A 78 9.77 1.70 -13.12
CA ILE A 78 9.32 2.76 -12.22
C ILE A 78 10.40 3.15 -11.23
N THR A 79 10.34 4.38 -10.75
CA THR A 79 11.26 4.93 -9.76
C THR A 79 10.57 5.07 -8.41
N ILE A 80 11.19 4.53 -7.37
CA ILE A 80 10.82 4.77 -5.98
C ILE A 80 11.76 5.85 -5.44
N GLY A 81 11.20 7.02 -5.12
CA GLY A 81 11.93 8.16 -4.60
C GLY A 81 12.66 7.87 -3.30
N GLU A 82 13.66 8.71 -2.98
CA GLU A 82 14.50 8.52 -1.80
C GLU A 82 13.69 8.57 -0.52
N GLN A 83 14.12 7.82 0.49
CA GLN A 83 13.48 7.74 1.79
C GLN A 83 11.96 7.41 1.74
N SER A 84 11.52 6.69 0.71
CA SER A 84 10.15 6.21 0.60
C SER A 84 9.99 4.82 1.18
N ARG A 85 8.78 4.53 1.68
CA ARG A 85 8.40 3.26 2.30
C ARG A 85 7.33 2.57 1.46
N ILE A 86 7.56 1.31 1.10
CA ILE A 86 6.54 0.46 0.50
C ILE A 86 6.01 -0.47 1.59
N GLY A 87 4.70 -0.44 1.83
CA GLY A 87 4.03 -1.29 2.80
C GLY A 87 4.11 -2.77 2.43
N ALA A 88 3.99 -3.63 3.44
CA ALA A 88 3.96 -5.07 3.24
C ALA A 88 2.84 -5.47 2.26
N ASN A 89 3.12 -6.48 1.42
CA ASN A 89 2.22 -7.01 0.39
C ASN A 89 1.65 -5.99 -0.62
N SER A 90 2.19 -4.77 -0.68
CA SER A 90 1.71 -3.74 -1.61
C SER A 90 2.18 -4.03 -3.03
N VAL A 91 1.38 -3.66 -4.04
CA VAL A 91 1.71 -3.84 -5.46
C VAL A 91 1.88 -2.47 -6.12
N VAL A 92 3.12 -2.06 -6.34
CA VAL A 92 3.47 -0.74 -6.87
C VAL A 92 3.70 -0.82 -8.38
N LEU A 93 2.92 -0.03 -9.13
CA LEU A 93 2.88 -0.05 -10.59
C LEU A 93 3.21 1.31 -11.22
N ARG A 94 3.54 2.32 -10.40
CA ARG A 94 3.77 3.71 -10.82
C ARG A 94 4.92 4.30 -10.03
N ASP A 95 5.50 5.38 -10.55
CA ASP A 95 6.52 6.14 -9.84
C ASP A 95 6.01 6.64 -8.48
N VAL A 96 6.89 6.60 -7.50
CA VAL A 96 6.62 7.01 -6.13
C VAL A 96 7.50 8.23 -5.82
N PRO A 97 6.93 9.36 -5.40
CA PRO A 97 7.71 10.53 -5.01
C PRO A 97 8.65 10.22 -3.84
N ALA A 98 9.65 11.09 -3.61
CA ALA A 98 10.51 11.00 -2.43
C ALA A 98 9.70 11.16 -1.14
N HIS A 99 10.25 10.65 -0.04
CA HIS A 99 9.68 10.73 1.31
C HIS A 99 8.22 10.29 1.40
N SER A 100 7.80 9.30 0.60
CA SER A 100 6.40 8.89 0.50
C SER A 100 6.17 7.48 1.05
N THR A 101 5.01 7.24 1.64
CA THR A 101 4.57 5.88 2.00
C THR A 101 3.50 5.37 1.05
N VAL A 102 3.71 4.17 0.52
CA VAL A 102 2.79 3.51 -0.42
C VAL A 102 2.24 2.23 0.18
N VAL A 103 0.93 2.05 0.11
CA VAL A 103 0.27 0.83 0.59
C VAL A 103 -0.84 0.36 -0.33
N GLY A 104 -1.17 -0.94 -0.25
CA GLY A 104 -2.33 -1.54 -0.89
C GLY A 104 -2.07 -2.15 -2.26
N ILE A 105 -3.14 -2.65 -2.88
CA ILE A 105 -3.15 -3.33 -4.17
C ILE A 105 -4.31 -2.76 -5.02
N PRO A 106 -4.04 -1.94 -6.05
CA PRO A 106 -2.75 -1.37 -6.40
C PRO A 106 -2.26 -0.37 -5.33
N GLY A 107 -0.95 -0.19 -5.24
CA GLY A 107 -0.30 0.67 -4.27
C GLY A 107 -0.67 2.14 -4.48
N THR A 108 -1.14 2.78 -3.42
CA THR A 108 -1.50 4.21 -3.37
C THR A 108 -0.59 4.92 -2.37
N VAL A 109 -0.18 6.15 -2.71
CA VAL A 109 0.57 7.02 -1.78
C VAL A 109 -0.40 7.53 -0.72
N VAL A 110 -0.12 7.27 0.56
CA VAL A 110 -1.03 7.59 1.68
C VAL A 110 -0.49 8.61 2.67
N GLY A 111 0.67 9.22 2.39
CA GLY A 111 1.19 10.33 3.19
C GLY A 111 2.69 10.59 2.97
N ALA A 112 3.12 11.77 3.43
CA ALA A 112 4.53 12.11 3.59
C ALA A 112 5.08 11.36 4.83
N THR A 113 6.23 10.73 4.66
CA THR A 113 6.81 9.81 5.64
C THR A 113 7.34 10.60 6.83
N ALA A 114 6.94 10.22 8.06
CA ALA A 114 7.74 10.52 9.25
C ALA A 114 9.15 9.96 9.04
N PRO A 115 10.22 10.54 9.63
CA PRO A 115 11.59 10.13 9.33
C PRO A 115 11.78 8.61 9.45
N LEU A 116 12.25 7.99 8.36
CA LEU A 116 12.45 6.53 8.28
C LEU A 116 13.43 5.99 9.32
N ILE A 117 14.34 6.85 9.76
CA ILE A 117 15.31 6.58 10.81
C ILE A 117 14.99 7.49 11.98
N GLU A 118 14.60 6.87 13.09
CA GLU A 118 14.43 7.55 14.36
C GLU A 118 15.48 6.99 15.32
N ASN A 119 16.33 7.86 15.88
CA ASN A 119 17.42 7.47 16.79
C ASN A 119 18.36 6.38 16.25
N GLY A 120 18.63 6.38 14.93
CA GLY A 120 19.53 5.41 14.29
C GLY A 120 18.92 4.03 14.07
N ARG A 121 17.61 3.85 14.25
CA ARG A 121 16.88 2.61 13.98
C ARG A 121 15.84 2.84 12.91
N ILE A 122 15.59 1.82 12.08
CA ILE A 122 14.48 1.82 11.13
C ILE A 122 13.17 1.92 11.92
N ASN A 123 12.31 2.87 11.58
CA ASN A 123 10.95 2.95 12.13
C ASN A 123 10.14 1.73 11.64
N LEU A 124 9.73 0.87 12.58
CA LEU A 124 9.04 -0.41 12.34
C LEU A 124 7.50 -0.32 12.47
N ASP A 125 6.94 0.90 12.50
CA ASP A 125 5.51 1.13 12.71
C ASP A 125 4.68 0.86 11.45
N HIS A 126 4.93 -0.27 10.81
CA HIS A 126 4.22 -0.72 9.60
C HIS A 126 2.73 -0.99 9.85
N HIS A 127 2.33 -1.20 11.11
CA HIS A 127 0.95 -1.41 11.52
C HIS A 127 0.12 -0.12 11.60
N LEU A 128 0.77 1.06 11.56
CA LEU A 128 0.11 2.37 11.67
C LEU A 128 -0.07 3.06 10.31
N LEU A 129 0.05 2.32 9.21
CA LEU A 129 -0.10 2.88 7.87
C LEU A 129 -1.57 3.16 7.55
N ALA A 130 -1.82 4.31 6.92
CA ALA A 130 -3.15 4.72 6.51
C ALA A 130 -3.78 3.68 5.56
N ASN A 131 -5.10 3.50 5.66
CA ASN A 131 -5.85 2.55 4.84
C ASN A 131 -6.61 3.32 3.74
N PRO A 132 -6.11 3.35 2.49
CA PRO A 132 -6.71 4.15 1.42
C PRO A 132 -8.09 3.62 1.00
N VAL A 133 -8.35 2.32 1.20
CA VAL A 133 -9.67 1.72 0.93
C VAL A 133 -10.68 2.22 1.95
N ALA A 134 -10.31 2.24 3.23
CA ALA A 134 -11.14 2.75 4.29
C ALA A 134 -11.46 4.25 4.11
N GLU A 135 -10.46 5.04 3.71
CA GLU A 135 -10.64 6.47 3.40
C GLU A 135 -11.56 6.70 2.20
N ALA A 136 -11.37 5.95 1.10
CA ALA A 136 -12.24 6.03 -0.06
C ALA A 136 -13.69 5.63 0.28
N LEU A 137 -13.88 4.60 1.11
CA LEU A 137 -15.19 4.17 1.56
C LEU A 137 -15.87 5.22 2.43
N ALA A 138 -15.13 5.88 3.33
CA ALA A 138 -15.65 6.99 4.12
C ALA A 138 -16.17 8.13 3.22
N HIS A 139 -15.49 8.44 2.12
CA HIS A 139 -15.98 9.42 1.14
C HIS A 139 -17.26 8.98 0.43
N VAL A 140 -17.36 7.71 0.04
CA VAL A 140 -18.58 7.18 -0.59
C VAL A 140 -19.76 7.22 0.37
N LEU A 141 -19.58 6.83 1.64
CA LEU A 141 -20.63 6.90 2.67
C LEU A 141 -21.12 8.33 2.86
N LYS A 142 -20.20 9.28 2.96
CA LYS A 142 -20.55 10.70 3.05
C LYS A 142 -21.36 11.18 1.83
N MET A 143 -20.99 10.75 0.62
CA MET A 143 -21.76 11.07 -0.58
C MET A 143 -23.17 10.49 -0.55
N ILE A 144 -23.34 9.27 -0.02
CA ILE A 144 -24.67 8.64 0.15
C ILE A 144 -25.50 9.45 1.15
N ASP A 145 -24.92 9.85 2.27
CA ASP A 145 -25.60 10.67 3.28
C ASP A 145 -26.04 12.03 2.69
N ASP A 146 -25.16 12.69 1.93
CA ASP A 146 -25.47 13.95 1.24
C ASP A 146 -26.60 13.79 0.20
N VAL A 147 -26.63 12.66 -0.52
CA VAL A 147 -27.70 12.36 -1.49
C VAL A 147 -29.02 12.08 -0.79
N ASN A 148 -29.01 11.29 0.29
CA ASN A 148 -30.21 10.98 1.08
C ASN A 148 -30.82 12.26 1.68
N ALA A 149 -29.98 13.14 2.25
CA ALA A 149 -30.43 14.43 2.77
C ALA A 149 -31.09 15.31 1.69
N ARG A 150 -30.57 15.28 0.45
CA ARG A 150 -31.21 15.96 -0.68
C ARG A 150 -32.54 15.33 -1.07
N ILE A 151 -32.63 14.00 -1.13
CA ILE A 151 -33.88 13.30 -1.46
C ILE A 151 -34.95 13.65 -0.42
N ASP A 152 -34.64 13.59 0.87
CA ASP A 152 -35.59 13.93 1.94
C ASP A 152 -36.07 15.39 1.85
N THR A 153 -35.25 16.30 1.30
CA THR A 153 -35.63 17.70 1.04
C THR A 153 -36.67 17.83 -0.09
N PHE A 154 -36.54 17.07 -1.17
CA PHE A 154 -37.43 17.15 -2.34
C PHE A 154 -38.65 16.22 -2.25
N HIS A 155 -38.52 15.12 -1.51
CA HIS A 155 -39.53 14.10 -1.30
C HIS A 155 -39.64 13.81 0.21
N PRO A 156 -40.23 14.74 0.99
CA PRO A 156 -40.44 14.51 2.41
C PRO A 156 -41.33 13.28 2.59
N ARG A 157 -40.82 12.29 3.32
CA ARG A 157 -41.55 11.04 3.60
C ARG A 157 -42.86 11.38 4.35
N PRO A 158 -44.02 10.84 3.93
CA PRO A 158 -45.26 11.02 4.65
C PRO A 158 -45.15 10.41 6.06
N PRO A 159 -45.70 11.04 7.11
CA PRO A 159 -45.59 10.54 8.49
C PRO A 159 -46.25 9.17 8.72
N GLU A 160 -47.07 8.68 7.78
CA GLU A 160 -47.77 7.38 7.87
C GLU A 160 -47.03 6.21 7.19
N GLU A 161 -45.98 6.46 6.40
CA GLU A 161 -45.24 5.40 5.69
C GLU A 161 -44.11 4.76 6.50
N ALA A 162 -43.80 5.27 7.69
CA ALA A 162 -42.85 4.69 8.64
C ALA A 162 -43.37 3.34 9.18
N SER A 163 -43.37 2.32 8.32
CA SER A 163 -43.82 0.98 8.66
C SER A 163 -42.75 0.27 9.49
N ARG A 164 -43.12 -0.84 10.15
CA ARG A 164 -42.15 -1.73 10.82
C ARG A 164 -40.98 -2.18 9.92
N LYS A 165 -41.15 -2.14 8.58
CA LYS A 165 -40.06 -2.43 7.65
C LYS A 165 -39.01 -1.31 7.60
N ASP A 166 -39.41 -0.05 7.77
CA ASP A 166 -38.48 1.08 7.76
C ASP A 166 -37.67 1.12 9.05
N GLU A 167 -38.30 0.85 10.21
CA GLU A 167 -37.58 0.72 11.48
C GLU A 167 -36.60 -0.46 11.48
N GLN A 168 -36.98 -1.59 10.85
CA GLN A 168 -36.07 -2.73 10.73
C GLN A 168 -34.92 -2.41 9.77
N LEU A 169 -35.20 -1.78 8.63
CA LEU A 169 -34.19 -1.36 7.66
C LEU A 169 -33.21 -0.35 8.27
N GLU A 170 -33.68 0.61 9.06
CA GLU A 170 -32.83 1.58 9.77
C GLU A 170 -31.93 0.91 10.80
N ARG A 171 -32.44 -0.09 11.54
CA ARG A 171 -31.61 -0.88 12.48
C ARG A 171 -30.55 -1.69 11.75
N ASP A 172 -30.93 -2.34 10.66
CA ASP A 172 -30.00 -3.14 9.83
C ASP A 172 -28.91 -2.23 9.23
N LEU A 173 -29.27 -1.04 8.74
CA LEU A 173 -28.33 -0.03 8.25
C LEU A 173 -27.38 0.45 9.35
N GLN A 174 -27.87 0.70 10.57
CA GLN A 174 -27.04 1.12 11.69
C GLN A 174 -26.07 0.02 12.16
N GLU A 175 -26.50 -1.25 12.13
CA GLU A 175 -25.58 -2.37 12.42
C GLU A 175 -24.50 -2.51 11.36
N GLU A 176 -24.86 -2.41 10.08
CA GLU A 176 -23.89 -2.46 8.98
C GLU A 176 -22.93 -1.25 9.05
N GLN A 177 -23.42 -0.05 9.35
CA GLN A 177 -22.57 1.13 9.58
C GLN A 177 -21.57 0.89 10.71
N LYS A 178 -21.98 0.33 11.85
CA LYS A 178 -21.07 -0.02 12.96
C LYS A 178 -20.02 -1.06 12.56
N LYS A 179 -20.40 -2.06 11.77
CA LYS A 179 -19.44 -3.05 11.24
C LYS A 179 -18.43 -2.38 10.31
N LEU A 180 -18.89 -1.45 9.49
CA LEU A 180 -18.06 -0.70 8.55
C LEU A 180 -17.10 0.25 9.26
N GLU A 181 -17.54 0.95 10.29
CA GLU A 181 -16.70 1.83 11.12
C GLU A 181 -15.59 1.05 11.82
N ARG A 182 -15.87 -0.16 12.33
CA ARG A 182 -14.84 -1.04 12.90
C ARG A 182 -13.81 -1.47 11.85
N PHE A 183 -14.28 -1.83 10.66
CA PHE A 183 -13.42 -2.21 9.54
C PHE A 183 -12.53 -1.03 9.08
N ILE A 184 -13.09 0.18 9.00
CA ILE A 184 -12.39 1.41 8.62
C ILE A 184 -11.35 1.81 9.69
N GLY A 185 -11.70 1.67 10.97
CA GLY A 185 -10.84 2.05 12.11
C GLY A 185 -9.66 1.10 12.39
N GLY A 186 -9.49 0.02 11.62
CA GLY A 186 -8.40 -0.94 11.81
C GLY A 186 -8.51 -1.80 13.08
N GLY A 187 -9.67 -1.79 13.74
CA GLY A 187 -9.94 -2.59 14.92
C GLY A 187 -10.41 -3.99 14.55
N ILE A 188 -9.57 -4.99 14.84
CA ILE A 188 -10.03 -6.38 15.06
C ILE A 188 -10.62 -6.45 16.47
#